data_AF-A0A820MP15-F1
#
_entry.id   AF-A0A820MP15-F1
#
_cell.length_a   1.000
_cell.length_b   1.000
_cell.length_c   1.000
_cell.angle_alpha   90.00
_cell.angle_beta   90.00
_cell.angle_gamma   90.00
#
_symmetry.space_group_name_H-M   'P 1'
#
loop_
_entity.id
_entity.type
_entity.pdbx_description
1 polymer ?
#
loop_
_entity_poly.entity_id
_entity_poly.type
_entity_poly.pdbx_seq_one_letter_code
_entity_poly.pdbx_strand_id
1 'polypeptide(L)'
;MTTRLLNHCLSFPKLSLKRLNNIKSYINLGTEMKLLNDKKQFEKALAIFDQHGINNITTLSNFAITQVLKACAHTGDLQRGKIIHNLIASETKNDIYVSSTLIHMY
;
A
#
# COMPACT_ATOMS: atom_id res chain seq x y z
N MET A 1 25.87 -30.30 30.25
CA MET A 1 24.99 -29.23 30.79
C MET A 1 24.86 -28.07 29.79
N THR A 2 24.50 -28.31 28.51
CA THR A 2 24.43 -27.20 27.53
C THR A 2 23.40 -27.34 26.40
N THR A 3 22.74 -28.48 26.19
CA THR A 3 21.81 -28.65 25.05
C THR A 3 20.37 -28.17 25.31
N ARG A 4 20.00 -27.82 26.55
CA ARG A 4 18.62 -27.44 26.92
C ARG A 4 18.33 -25.93 26.79
N LEU A 5 19.36 -25.10 26.59
CA LEU A 5 19.22 -23.64 26.45
C LEU A 5 19.20 -23.13 25.00
N LEU A 6 19.64 -23.93 24.01
CA LEU A 6 19.58 -23.51 22.60
C LEU A 6 18.18 -23.64 21.98
N ASN A 7 17.35 -24.55 22.47
CA ASN A 7 16.01 -24.78 21.91
C ASN A 7 14.95 -23.75 22.37
N HIS A 8 15.26 -22.92 23.36
CA HIS A 8 14.34 -21.87 23.81
C HIS A 8 14.51 -20.55 23.02
N CYS A 9 15.60 -20.39 22.27
CA CYS A 9 15.85 -19.19 21.44
C CYS A 9 15.37 -19.32 19.98
N LEU A 10 14.85 -20.47 19.55
CA LEU A 10 14.33 -20.64 18.17
C LEU A 10 12.83 -20.33 18.04
N SER A 11 12.19 -19.82 19.10
CA SER A 11 10.81 -19.31 19.09
C SER A 11 10.71 -17.77 19.04
N PHE A 12 11.79 -17.07 18.68
CA PHE A 12 11.67 -15.66 18.25
C PHE A 12 11.05 -15.60 16.84
N PRO A 13 10.15 -14.64 16.58
CA PRO A 13 8.81 -15.02 16.15
C PRO A 13 8.72 -15.05 14.63
N LYS A 14 8.21 -16.15 14.06
CA LYS A 14 7.72 -16.17 12.66
C LYS A 14 6.72 -15.03 12.38
N LEU A 15 6.08 -14.51 13.42
CA LEU A 15 5.21 -13.32 13.40
C LEU A 15 5.96 -12.01 13.07
N SER A 16 7.20 -11.80 13.54
CA SER A 16 7.98 -10.60 13.21
C SER A 16 8.46 -10.63 11.76
N LEU A 17 8.86 -11.80 11.26
CA LEU A 17 9.25 -11.98 9.85
C LEU A 17 8.06 -11.75 8.90
N LYS A 18 6.89 -12.31 9.22
CA LYS A 18 5.67 -12.10 8.43
C LYS A 18 5.25 -10.62 8.44
N ARG A 19 5.35 -9.96 9.59
CA ARG A 19 5.09 -8.51 9.71
C ARG A 19 6.12 -7.67 8.96
N LEU A 20 7.41 -8.01 9.01
CA LEU A 20 8.46 -7.34 8.23
C LEU A 20 8.25 -7.54 6.74
N ASN A 21 7.92 -8.75 6.29
CA ASN A 21 7.65 -9.04 4.88
C ASN A 21 6.42 -8.29 4.38
N ASN A 22 5.37 -8.19 5.20
CA ASN A 22 4.21 -7.35 4.90
C ASN A 22 4.61 -5.88 4.77
N ILE A 23 5.34 -5.33 5.76
CA ILE A 23 5.80 -3.92 5.72
C ILE A 23 6.69 -3.67 4.50
N LYS A 24 7.60 -4.59 4.16
CA LYS A 24 8.49 -4.49 3.00
C LYS A 24 7.71 -4.58 1.69
N SER A 25 6.69 -5.44 1.61
CA SER A 25 5.75 -5.52 0.49
C SER A 25 4.98 -4.21 0.28
N TYR A 26 4.49 -3.57 1.35
CA TYR A 26 3.76 -2.29 1.23
C TYR A 26 4.66 -1.08 0.89
N ILE A 27 5.88 -1.02 1.42
CA ILE A 27 6.87 -0.01 1.03
C ILE A 27 7.27 -0.20 -0.44
N ASN A 28 7.45 -1.46 -0.87
CA ASN A 28 7.76 -1.79 -2.26
C ASN A 28 6.60 -1.41 -3.20
N LEU A 29 5.35 -1.65 -2.81
CA LEU A 29 4.17 -1.34 -3.63
C LEU A 29 4.13 0.13 -4.07
N GLY A 30 4.29 1.08 -3.15
CA GLY A 30 4.26 2.51 -3.50
C GLY A 30 5.36 2.88 -4.50
N THR A 31 6.55 2.30 -4.34
CA THR A 31 7.70 2.54 -5.24
C THR A 31 7.47 1.92 -6.62
N GLU A 32 6.94 0.71 -6.67
CA GLU A 32 6.64 -0.01 -7.89
C GLU A 32 5.52 0.65 -8.70
N MET A 33 4.46 1.08 -8.00
CA MET A 33 3.39 1.88 -8.60
C MET A 33 3.90 3.22 -9.14
N LYS A 34 4.78 3.90 -8.40
CA LYS A 34 5.42 5.13 -8.90
C LYS A 34 6.18 4.88 -10.19
N LEU A 35 7.00 3.83 -10.25
CA LEU A 35 7.77 3.48 -11.44
C LEU A 35 6.87 3.22 -12.66
N LEU A 36 5.75 2.52 -12.46
CA LEU A 36 4.78 2.23 -13.53
C LEU A 36 4.02 3.49 -13.97
N ASN A 37 3.60 4.33 -13.02
CA ASN A 37 2.95 5.60 -13.29
C ASN A 37 3.85 6.56 -14.08
N ASP A 38 5.14 6.65 -13.73
CA ASP A 38 6.11 7.50 -14.42
C ASP A 38 6.36 7.00 -15.86
N LYS A 39 6.18 5.69 -16.11
CA LYS A 39 6.17 5.07 -17.45
C LYS A 39 4.82 5.14 -18.17
N LYS A 40 3.82 5.82 -17.58
CA LYS A 40 2.42 5.90 -18.09
C LYS A 40 1.72 4.53 -18.21
N GLN A 41 2.18 3.52 -17.48
CA GLN A 41 1.59 2.18 -17.46
C GLN A 41 0.55 2.06 -16.34
N PHE A 42 -0.48 2.91 -16.38
CA PHE A 42 -1.43 3.08 -15.28
C PHE A 42 -2.26 1.81 -15.00
N GLU A 43 -2.67 1.09 -16.03
CA GLU A 43 -3.39 -0.19 -15.89
C GLU A 43 -2.56 -1.24 -15.17
N LYS A 44 -1.25 -1.30 -15.45
CA LYS A 44 -0.33 -2.21 -14.74
C LYS A 44 -0.12 -1.79 -13.30
N ALA A 45 -0.06 -0.48 -13.04
CA ALA A 45 0.03 0.03 -11.68
C ALA A 45 -1.19 -0.40 -10.85
N LEU A 46 -2.39 -0.29 -11.43
CA LEU A 46 -3.62 -0.77 -10.81
C LEU A 46 -3.64 -2.30 -10.64
N ALA A 47 -3.14 -3.06 -11.61
CA ALA A 47 -3.05 -4.52 -11.50
C ALA A 47 -2.13 -4.97 -10.35
N ILE A 48 -0.99 -4.31 -10.16
CA ILE A 48 -0.10 -4.61 -9.02
C ILE A 48 -0.76 -4.23 -7.68
N PHE A 49 -1.52 -3.14 -7.65
CA PHE A 49 -2.32 -2.79 -6.48
C PHE A 49 -3.37 -3.86 -6.17
N ASP A 50 -4.06 -4.38 -7.18
CA ASP A 50 -5.07 -5.44 -7.01
C ASP A 50 -4.48 -6.73 -6.46
N GLN A 51 -3.25 -7.07 -6.86
CA GLN A 51 -2.51 -8.22 -6.30
C GLN A 51 -2.25 -8.08 -4.79
N HIS A 52 -2.11 -6.85 -4.30
CA HIS A 52 -1.92 -6.59 -2.87
C HIS A 52 -3.24 -6.54 -2.10
N GLY A 53 -4.39 -6.48 -2.79
CA GLY A 53 -5.73 -6.59 -2.20
C GLY A 53 -6.20 -5.31 -1.49
N ILE A 54 -7.44 -4.91 -1.78
CA ILE A 54 -8.11 -3.72 -1.20
C ILE A 54 -8.14 -3.78 0.33
N ASN A 55 -8.20 -4.97 0.93
CA ASN A 55 -8.24 -5.16 2.39
C ASN A 55 -7.00 -4.64 3.12
N ASN A 56 -5.91 -4.41 2.39
CA ASN A 56 -4.65 -3.93 2.95
C ASN A 56 -4.44 -2.41 2.79
N ILE A 57 -5.42 -1.69 2.23
CA ILE A 57 -5.35 -0.24 2.00
C ILE A 57 -5.06 0.54 3.28
N THR A 58 -5.67 0.16 4.41
CA THR A 58 -5.44 0.80 5.72
C THR A 58 -4.02 0.61 6.25
N THR A 59 -3.26 -0.34 5.67
CA THR A 59 -1.84 -0.58 6.00
C THR A 59 -0.89 0.08 5.01
N LEU A 60 -1.40 0.70 3.94
CA LEU A 60 -0.59 1.39 2.96
C LEU A 60 -0.12 2.75 3.46
N SER A 61 1.08 3.12 3.03
CA SER A 61 1.57 4.49 3.24
C SER A 61 0.77 5.48 2.38
N ASN A 62 0.64 6.71 2.86
CA ASN A 62 0.03 7.81 2.10
C ASN A 62 0.68 7.98 0.72
N PHE A 63 1.99 7.75 0.63
CA PHE A 63 2.70 7.72 -0.64
C PHE A 63 2.12 6.67 -1.61
N ALA A 64 1.94 5.42 -1.19
CA ALA A 64 1.35 4.39 -2.06
C ALA A 64 -0.07 4.77 -2.48
N ILE A 65 -0.88 5.30 -1.55
CA ILE A 65 -2.25 5.78 -1.83
C ILE A 65 -2.25 6.85 -2.93
N THR A 66 -1.35 7.84 -2.86
CA THR A 66 -1.24 8.87 -3.92
C THR A 66 -0.93 8.28 -5.30
N GLN A 67 -0.11 7.23 -5.37
CA GLN A 67 0.21 6.56 -6.63
C GLN A 67 -0.98 5.80 -7.18
N VAL A 68 -1.80 5.17 -6.33
CA VAL A 68 -3.03 4.49 -6.75
C VAL A 68 -4.03 5.51 -7.30
N LEU A 69 -4.26 6.60 -6.58
CA LEU A 69 -5.18 7.66 -7.01
C LEU A 69 -4.76 8.28 -8.34
N LYS A 70 -3.45 8.51 -8.54
CA LYS A 70 -2.90 8.96 -9.82
C LYS A 70 -3.20 7.99 -10.96
N ALA A 71 -3.03 6.68 -10.72
CA ALA A 71 -3.35 5.66 -11.72
C ALA A 71 -4.87 5.61 -12.02
N CYS A 72 -5.73 5.73 -11.01
CA CYS A 72 -7.18 5.81 -11.18
C CYS A 72 -7.59 7.02 -12.02
N ALA A 73 -7.02 8.20 -11.75
CA ALA A 73 -7.31 9.42 -12.50
C ALA A 73 -6.95 9.30 -13.98
N HIS A 74 -5.80 8.67 -14.30
CA HIS A 74 -5.36 8.49 -15.68
C HIS A 74 -6.10 7.37 -16.44
N THR A 75 -6.63 6.37 -15.75
CA THR A 75 -7.43 5.28 -16.35
C THR A 75 -8.92 5.59 -16.41
N GLY A 76 -9.37 6.63 -15.71
CA GLY A 76 -10.79 6.96 -15.57
C GLY A 76 -11.55 6.03 -14.62
N ASP A 77 -10.85 5.22 -13.80
CA ASP A 77 -11.47 4.35 -12.79
C ASP A 77 -11.87 5.15 -11.54
N LEU A 78 -12.85 6.04 -11.74
CA LEU A 78 -13.35 6.94 -10.71
C LEU A 78 -14.04 6.20 -9.56
N GLN A 79 -14.64 5.05 -9.85
CA GLN A 79 -15.31 4.23 -8.83
C GLN A 79 -14.31 3.68 -7.83
N ARG A 80 -13.18 3.13 -8.32
CA ARG A 80 -12.10 2.68 -7.45
C ARG A 80 -11.50 3.83 -6.63
N GLY A 81 -11.29 4.99 -7.25
CA GLY A 81 -10.81 6.18 -6.54
C GLY A 81 -11.73 6.59 -5.38
N LYS A 82 -13.05 6.56 -5.57
CA LYS A 82 -14.05 6.83 -4.52
C LYS A 82 -14.05 5.80 -3.41
N ILE A 83 -13.93 4.51 -3.74
CA ILE A 83 -13.85 3.44 -2.74
C ILE A 83 -12.62 3.64 -1.86
N ILE A 84 -11.45 3.87 -2.47
CA ILE A 84 -10.20 4.13 -1.75
C ILE A 84 -10.34 5.38 -0.89
N HIS A 85 -10.88 6.48 -1.44
CA HIS A 85 -11.13 7.71 -0.70
C HIS A 85 -12.00 7.46 0.54
N ASN A 86 -13.11 6.74 0.41
CA ASN A 86 -14.01 6.46 1.54
C ASN A 86 -13.36 5.57 2.61
N LEU A 87 -12.53 4.61 2.19
CA LEU A 87 -11.78 3.72 3.10
C LEU A 87 -10.73 4.48 3.92
N ILE A 88 -10.06 5.45 3.30
CA ILE A 88 -9.01 6.23 3.98
C ILE A 88 -9.56 7.48 4.65
N ALA A 89 -10.73 7.99 4.28
CA ALA A 89 -11.30 9.23 4.81
C ALA A 89 -11.53 9.22 6.33
N SER A 90 -11.66 8.05 6.96
CA SER A 90 -11.67 7.91 8.42
C SER A 90 -10.28 8.05 9.05
N GLU A 91 -9.21 7.71 8.32
CA GLU A 91 -7.81 7.71 8.78
C GLU A 91 -6.99 8.93 8.30
N THR A 92 -7.38 9.58 7.21
CA THR A 92 -6.58 10.62 6.53
C THR A 92 -7.09 12.05 6.70
N LYS A 93 -8.00 12.32 7.65
CA LYS A 93 -8.54 13.68 7.92
C LYS A 93 -7.46 14.77 8.11
N ASN A 94 -6.20 14.39 8.34
CA ASN A 94 -5.07 15.31 8.54
C ASN A 94 -3.96 15.27 7.46
N ASP A 95 -4.05 14.48 6.38
CA ASP A 95 -2.98 14.47 5.35
C ASP A 95 -3.33 15.36 4.14
N ILE A 96 -2.59 16.47 4.02
CA ILE A 96 -2.74 17.49 2.98
C ILE A 96 -2.38 16.93 1.58
N TYR A 97 -1.44 16.00 1.48
CA TYR A 97 -1.01 15.41 0.20
C TYR A 97 -2.08 14.47 -0.38
N VAL A 98 -2.73 13.70 0.48
CA VAL A 98 -3.87 12.85 0.09
C VAL A 98 -5.02 13.74 -0.39
N SER A 99 -5.34 14.80 0.36
CA SER A 99 -6.41 15.76 0.04
C SER A 99 -6.20 16.44 -1.32
N SER A 100 -4.98 16.90 -1.64
CA SER A 100 -4.68 17.53 -2.93
C SER A 100 -4.78 16.55 -4.11
N THR A 101 -4.32 15.31 -3.92
CA THR A 101 -4.41 14.27 -4.96
C THR A 101 -5.87 13.90 -5.28
N LEU A 102 -6.76 13.99 -4.29
CA LEU A 102 -8.19 13.74 -4.46
C LEU A 102 -8.88 14.83 -5.28
N ILE A 103 -8.46 16.09 -5.15
CA ILE A 103 -8.97 17.19 -5.99
C ILE A 103 -8.59 16.97 -7.45
N HIS A 104 -7.38 16.47 -7.71
CA HIS A 104 -6.94 16.12 -9.07
C HIS A 104 -7.63 14.88 -9.66
N MET A 105 -8.30 14.08 -8.84
CA MET A 105 -9.01 12.87 -9.26
C MET A 105 -10.48 13.14 -9.64
N TYR A 106 -11.07 14.21 -9.09
CA TYR A 106 -12.42 14.70 -9.46
C TYR A 106 -12.35 15.71 -10.60
#